data_AF-X1CF41-F1
#
_entry.id   AF-X1CF41-F1
#
_cell.length_a   1.000
_cell.length_b   1.000
_cell.length_c   1.000
_cell.angle_alpha   90.00
_cell.angle_beta   90.00
_cell.angle_gamma   90.00
#
_symmetry.space_group_name_H-M   'P 1'
#
loop_
_entity.id
_entity.type
_entity.pdbx_description
1 polymer ?
#
loop_
_entity_poly.entity_id
_entity_poly.type
_entity_poly.pdbx_seq_one_letter_code
_entity_poly.pdbx_strand_id
1 'polypeptide(L)'
;NCGTHTELQKICSRCKILYPTFENNCSKCNNPLKTSSEAKFNIKEYIDQVTEKLNIQLPKKLKGIIGLTNEYKVPEPIEKGILRAKNDVLVYKTAEIRYDATDIPLTHFKPKEIGTIVRNNDILHFQF
;
A
#
# COMPACT_ATOMS: atom_id res chain seq x y z
N ASN A 1 1.19 -6.95 -23.42
CA ASN A 1 1.71 -6.04 -22.38
C ASN A 1 2.01 -4.67 -22.98
N CYS A 2 1.05 -3.75 -22.90
CA CYS A 2 1.19 -2.35 -23.34
C CYS A 2 1.62 -1.38 -22.21
N GLY A 3 1.64 -1.84 -20.95
CA GLY A 3 2.04 -1.03 -19.79
C GLY A 3 1.04 0.04 -19.37
N THR A 4 -0.13 0.09 -19.99
CA THR A 4 -1.20 1.05 -19.64
C THR A 4 -1.94 0.65 -18.38
N HIS A 5 -2.66 1.60 -17.78
CA HIS A 5 -3.50 1.33 -16.62
C HIS A 5 -4.55 0.25 -16.93
N THR A 6 -4.74 -0.64 -15.96
CA THR A 6 -5.86 -1.60 -15.98
C THR A 6 -7.09 -0.95 -15.39
N GLU A 7 -8.26 -1.27 -15.94
CA GLU A 7 -9.54 -0.80 -15.43
C GLU A 7 -10.17 -1.84 -14.52
N LEU A 8 -10.80 -1.37 -13.44
CA LEU A 8 -11.56 -2.22 -12.54
C LEU A 8 -12.76 -2.81 -13.30
N GLN A 9 -13.05 -4.08 -13.08
CA GLN A 9 -14.25 -4.73 -13.61
C GLN A 9 -15.03 -5.37 -12.46
N LYS A 10 -16.36 -5.42 -12.61
CA LYS A 10 -17.21 -6.18 -11.71
C LYS A 10 -17.47 -7.57 -12.31
N ILE A 11 -17.74 -8.55 -11.45
CA ILE A 11 -17.97 -9.94 -11.82
C ILE A 11 -19.30 -10.44 -11.25
N CYS A 12 -20.06 -11.18 -12.07
CA CYS A 12 -21.23 -11.89 -11.58
C CYS A 12 -20.80 -13.12 -10.77
N SER A 13 -21.27 -13.23 -9.53
CA SER A 13 -20.95 -14.36 -8.65
C SER A 13 -21.42 -15.72 -9.19
N ARG A 14 -22.49 -15.73 -10.00
CA ARG A 14 -23.13 -16.93 -10.56
C ARG A 14 -22.52 -17.35 -11.90
N CYS A 15 -22.53 -16.47 -12.91
CA CYS A 15 -22.08 -16.82 -14.26
C CYS A 15 -20.62 -16.42 -14.57
N LYS A 16 -19.93 -15.75 -13.64
CA LYS A 16 -18.51 -15.32 -13.75
C LYS A 16 -18.17 -14.40 -14.93
N ILE A 17 -19.19 -13.83 -15.58
CA ILE A 17 -19.00 -12.82 -16.63
C ILE A 17 -18.55 -11.50 -16.00
N LEU A 18 -17.63 -10.82 -16.68
CA LEU A 18 -17.09 -9.52 -16.32
C LEU A 18 -17.93 -8.38 -16.94
N TYR A 19 -18.07 -7.31 -16.19
CA TYR A 19 -18.89 -6.14 -16.51
C TYR A 19 -18.14 -4.85 -16.16
N PRO A 20 -18.40 -3.74 -16.86
CA PRO A 20 -17.85 -2.45 -16.51
C PRO A 20 -18.38 -1.94 -15.15
N THR A 21 -17.68 -0.99 -14.54
CA THR A 21 -17.98 -0.51 -13.18
C THR A 21 -19.33 0.20 -13.05
N PHE A 22 -19.86 0.78 -14.11
CA PHE A 22 -21.15 1.50 -14.10
C PHE A 22 -22.36 0.55 -14.04
N GLU A 23 -22.20 -0.72 -14.40
CA GLU A 23 -23.28 -1.70 -14.27
C GLU A 23 -23.37 -2.24 -12.83
N ASN A 24 -24.59 -2.44 -12.34
CA ASN A 24 -24.82 -2.97 -11.00
C ASN A 24 -25.35 -4.40 -10.99
N ASN A 25 -26.04 -4.82 -12.05
CA ASN A 25 -26.72 -6.10 -12.12
C ASN A 25 -26.28 -6.89 -13.36
N CYS A 26 -26.16 -8.20 -13.22
CA CYS A 26 -25.86 -9.09 -14.33
C CYS A 26 -27.03 -9.20 -15.30
N SER A 27 -26.82 -8.87 -16.57
CA SER A 27 -27.83 -9.00 -17.65
C SER A 27 -28.40 -10.42 -17.83
N LYS A 28 -27.67 -11.47 -17.45
CA LYS A 28 -28.13 -12.87 -17.59
C LYS A 28 -28.76 -13.46 -16.33
N CYS A 29 -28.29 -13.05 -15.15
CA CYS A 29 -28.68 -13.67 -13.88
C CYS A 29 -29.53 -12.75 -13.00
N ASN A 30 -29.62 -11.47 -13.34
CA ASN A 30 -30.23 -10.40 -12.56
C ASN A 30 -29.70 -10.27 -11.12
N ASN A 31 -28.52 -10.84 -10.83
CA ASN A 31 -27.87 -10.76 -9.53
C ASN A 31 -26.97 -9.52 -9.45
N PRO A 32 -26.80 -8.93 -8.25
CA PRO A 32 -25.81 -7.88 -8.01
C PRO A 32 -24.40 -8.32 -8.39
N LEU A 33 -23.69 -7.45 -9.08
CA LEU A 33 -22.29 -7.65 -9.48
C LEU A 33 -21.36 -7.35 -8.29
N LYS A 34 -20.28 -8.10 -8.18
CA LYS A 34 -19.25 -7.92 -7.14
C LYS A 34 -17.99 -7.34 -7.74
N THR A 35 -17.23 -6.58 -6.97
CA THR A 35 -15.92 -6.02 -7.35
C THR A 35 -14.78 -7.05 -7.31
N SER A 36 -15.04 -8.21 -6.71
CA SER A 36 -14.04 -9.26 -6.53
C SER A 36 -14.67 -10.65 -6.51
N SER A 37 -13.85 -11.65 -6.81
CA SER A 37 -14.18 -13.06 -6.69
C SER A 37 -12.96 -13.84 -6.20
N GLU A 38 -13.20 -15.01 -5.63
CA GLU A 38 -12.13 -15.96 -5.34
C GLU A 38 -11.41 -16.36 -6.64
N ALA A 39 -10.08 -16.34 -6.58
CA ALA A 39 -9.21 -16.71 -7.68
C ALA A 39 -7.99 -17.45 -7.12
N LYS A 40 -7.45 -18.37 -7.91
CA LYS A 40 -6.15 -18.97 -7.62
C LYS A 40 -5.07 -18.02 -8.11
N PHE A 41 -4.11 -17.72 -7.25
CA PHE A 41 -3.03 -16.79 -7.54
C PHE A 41 -1.69 -17.41 -7.17
N ASN A 42 -0.76 -17.48 -8.12
CA ASN A 42 0.59 -17.98 -7.88
C ASN A 42 1.45 -16.88 -7.28
N ILE A 43 1.40 -16.74 -5.95
CA ILE A 43 2.14 -15.71 -5.21
C ILE A 43 3.65 -15.84 -5.44
N LYS A 44 4.18 -17.08 -5.50
CA LYS A 44 5.61 -17.32 -5.63
C LYS A 44 6.15 -16.74 -6.93
N GLU A 45 5.55 -17.12 -8.05
CA GLU A 45 5.94 -16.64 -9.38
C GLU A 45 5.84 -15.11 -9.49
N TYR A 46 4.80 -14.52 -8.91
CA TYR A 46 4.64 -13.07 -8.91
C TYR A 46 5.72 -12.36 -8.09
N ILE A 47 6.09 -12.91 -6.92
CA ILE A 47 7.19 -12.38 -6.12
C ILE A 47 8.51 -12.50 -6.87
N ASP A 48 8.80 -13.66 -7.48
CA ASP A 48 10.04 -13.91 -8.20
C ASP A 48 10.22 -12.87 -9.34
N GLN A 49 9.18 -12.68 -10.17
CA GLN A 49 9.15 -11.66 -11.23
C GLN A 49 9.42 -10.24 -10.71
N VAL A 50 8.82 -9.88 -9.57
CA VAL A 50 9.00 -8.56 -8.97
C VAL A 50 10.41 -8.38 -8.41
N THR A 51 10.96 -9.40 -7.73
CA THR A 51 12.32 -9.35 -7.19
C THR A 51 13.38 -9.26 -8.28
N GLU A 52 13.19 -9.97 -9.40
CA GLU A 52 14.04 -9.85 -10.60
C GLU A 52 13.97 -8.44 -11.19
N LYS A 53 12.76 -7.91 -11.38
CA LYS A 53 12.54 -6.56 -11.92
C LYS A 53 13.16 -5.47 -11.05
N LEU A 54 13.09 -5.61 -9.73
CA LEU A 54 13.64 -4.64 -8.78
C LEU A 54 15.14 -4.86 -8.50
N ASN A 55 15.72 -5.96 -8.96
CA ASN A 55 17.09 -6.39 -8.62
C ASN A 55 17.34 -6.42 -7.09
N ILE A 56 16.39 -7.02 -6.34
CA ILE A 56 16.41 -7.11 -4.88
C ILE A 56 16.29 -8.58 -4.47
N GLN A 57 17.10 -9.01 -3.51
CA GLN A 57 16.92 -10.32 -2.89
C GLN A 57 15.66 -10.36 -2.04
N LEU A 58 14.91 -11.47 -2.11
CA LEU A 58 13.71 -11.68 -1.31
C LEU A 58 14.04 -11.55 0.20
N PRO A 59 13.37 -10.65 0.95
CA PRO A 59 13.58 -10.52 2.39
C PRO A 59 13.25 -11.82 3.13
N LYS A 60 13.96 -12.08 4.24
CA LYS A 60 13.76 -13.28 5.08
C LYS A 60 12.31 -13.45 5.57
N LYS A 61 11.61 -12.32 5.78
CA LYS A 61 10.22 -12.29 6.23
C LYS A 61 9.48 -11.22 5.46
N LEU A 62 8.45 -11.63 4.71
CA LEU A 62 7.47 -10.74 4.11
C LEU A 62 6.10 -11.08 4.72
N LYS A 63 5.57 -10.17 5.54
CA LYS A 63 4.27 -10.35 6.18
C LYS A 63 3.19 -9.72 5.31
N GLY A 64 2.09 -10.44 5.12
CA GLY A 64 0.88 -9.95 4.48
C GLY A 64 -0.34 -10.09 5.40
N ILE A 65 -1.51 -9.76 4.86
CA ILE A 65 -2.80 -10.00 5.50
C ILE A 65 -3.47 -11.24 4.91
N ILE A 66 -4.31 -11.92 5.70
CA ILE A 66 -5.04 -13.12 5.24
C ILE A 66 -6.15 -12.75 4.23
N GLY A 67 -6.73 -11.56 4.37
CA GLY A 67 -7.79 -11.09 3.49
C GLY A 67 -7.94 -9.58 3.50
N LEU A 68 -8.26 -9.03 2.33
CA LEU A 68 -8.52 -7.61 2.15
C LEU A 68 -9.89 -7.24 2.72
N THR A 69 -9.91 -6.15 3.50
CA THR A 69 -11.12 -5.60 4.11
C THR A 69 -11.69 -4.39 3.35
N ASN A 70 -10.99 -3.89 2.31
CA ASN A 70 -11.48 -2.79 1.49
C ASN A 70 -12.62 -3.26 0.57
N GLU A 71 -13.53 -2.33 0.24
CA GLU A 71 -14.72 -2.56 -0.58
C GLU A 71 -14.40 -3.25 -1.91
N TYR A 72 -13.32 -2.84 -2.56
CA TYR A 72 -12.93 -3.31 -3.88
C TYR A 72 -12.08 -4.58 -3.85
N LYS A 73 -11.57 -5.01 -2.68
CA LYS A 73 -10.55 -6.07 -2.54
C LYS A 73 -9.37 -5.91 -3.50
N VAL A 74 -8.97 -4.67 -3.77
CA VAL A 74 -7.76 -4.35 -4.54
C VAL A 74 -6.57 -4.39 -3.58
N PRO A 75 -5.58 -5.28 -3.81
CA PRO A 75 -4.37 -5.32 -3.00
C PRO A 75 -3.44 -4.15 -3.31
N GLU A 76 -2.59 -3.80 -2.35
CA GLU A 76 -1.44 -2.95 -2.60
C GLU A 76 -0.41 -3.65 -3.52
N PRO A 77 0.31 -2.92 -4.40
CA PRO A 77 1.43 -3.49 -5.15
C PRO A 77 2.46 -4.17 -4.26
N ILE A 78 2.85 -5.40 -4.59
CA ILE A 78 3.75 -6.21 -3.76
C ILE A 78 5.16 -5.64 -3.69
N GLU A 79 5.57 -4.87 -4.70
CA GLU A 79 6.81 -4.09 -4.76
C GLU A 79 6.99 -3.26 -3.49
N LYS A 80 5.92 -2.59 -3.04
CA LYS A 80 5.94 -1.77 -1.82
C LYS A 80 6.15 -2.63 -0.58
N GLY A 81 5.49 -3.79 -0.50
CA GLY A 81 5.67 -4.75 0.59
C GLY A 81 7.11 -5.26 0.70
N ILE A 82 7.72 -5.61 -0.43
CA ILE A 82 9.13 -6.07 -0.49
C ILE A 82 10.09 -4.96 -0.05
N LEU A 83 9.91 -3.73 -0.56
CA LEU A 83 10.75 -2.59 -0.19
C LEU A 83 10.63 -2.26 1.31
N ARG A 84 9.43 -2.35 1.89
CA ARG A 84 9.23 -2.15 3.32
C ARG A 84 9.91 -3.23 4.15
N ALA A 85 9.75 -4.50 3.77
CA ALA A 85 10.42 -5.61 4.44
C ALA A 85 11.96 -5.52 4.34
N LYS A 86 12.49 -5.01 3.22
CA LYS A 86 13.93 -4.76 3.06
C LYS A 86 14.46 -3.69 4.02
N ASN A 87 13.66 -2.66 4.31
CA ASN A 87 14.02 -1.55 5.20
C ASN A 87 13.51 -1.74 6.64
N ASP A 88 12.99 -2.93 6.98
CA ASP A 88 12.44 -3.27 8.30
C ASP A 88 11.38 -2.29 8.82
N VAL A 89 10.55 -1.75 7.93
CA VAL A 89 9.43 -0.88 8.29
C VAL A 89 8.10 -1.63 8.25
N LEU A 90 7.27 -1.39 9.28
CA LEU A 90 5.96 -2.01 9.43
C LEU A 90 4.86 -1.04 8.99
N VAL A 91 3.74 -1.61 8.54
CA VAL A 91 2.57 -0.84 8.12
C VAL A 91 1.36 -1.14 8.98
N TYR A 92 0.55 -0.10 9.18
CA TYR A 92 -0.74 -0.19 9.82
C TYR A 92 -1.83 -0.63 8.81
N LYS A 93 -3.05 -0.88 9.29
CA LYS A 93 -4.18 -1.40 8.50
C LYS A 93 -4.44 -0.66 7.18
N THR A 94 -4.15 0.64 7.13
CA THR A 94 -4.34 1.53 5.97
C THR A 94 -3.10 1.68 5.09
N ALA A 95 -2.08 0.82 5.27
CA ALA A 95 -0.78 0.86 4.59
C ALA A 95 0.11 2.08 4.93
N GLU A 96 -0.22 2.81 6.00
CA GLU A 96 0.59 3.89 6.56
C GLU A 96 1.70 3.34 7.46
N ILE A 97 2.88 3.98 7.42
CA ILE A 97 3.94 3.77 8.41
C ILE A 97 3.73 4.81 9.51
N ARG A 98 3.63 4.36 10.76
CA ARG A 98 3.40 5.24 11.92
C ARG A 98 4.57 5.18 12.87
N TYR A 99 4.85 6.33 13.48
CA TYR A 99 5.78 6.46 14.59
C TYR A 99 5.00 6.99 15.78
N ASP A 100 4.71 6.10 16.74
CA ASP A 100 3.95 6.46 17.92
C ASP A 100 4.86 7.17 18.91
N ALA A 101 4.63 8.47 19.11
CA ALA A 101 5.38 9.33 20.02
C ALA A 101 4.41 10.10 20.93
N THR A 102 4.89 10.48 22.12
CA THR A 102 4.15 11.37 23.01
C THR A 102 4.64 12.79 22.81
N ASP A 103 3.77 13.67 22.33
CA ASP A 103 4.07 15.09 22.23
C ASP A 103 4.02 15.75 23.62
N ILE A 104 5.04 16.56 23.92
CA ILE A 104 5.13 17.37 25.14
C ILE A 104 5.16 18.84 24.71
N PRO A 105 4.26 19.70 25.25
CA PRO A 105 4.26 21.11 24.88
C PRO A 105 5.55 21.80 25.33
N LEU A 106 6.21 22.49 24.40
CA LEU A 106 7.44 23.24 24.64
C LEU A 106 7.36 24.60 23.95
N THR A 107 7.56 25.69 24.71
CA THR A 107 7.48 27.05 24.18
C THR A 107 8.84 27.64 23.83
N HIS A 108 9.91 27.18 24.49
CA HIS A 108 11.28 27.66 24.28
C HIS A 108 12.27 26.51 24.43
N PHE A 109 13.34 26.54 23.66
CA PHE A 109 14.47 25.62 23.79
C PHE A 109 15.76 26.35 23.41
N LYS A 110 16.90 25.87 23.92
CA LYS A 110 18.23 26.28 23.44
C LYS A 110 18.65 25.35 22.31
N PRO A 111 19.26 25.83 21.22
CA PRO A 111 19.73 25.00 20.11
C PRO A 111 20.53 23.75 20.55
N LYS A 112 21.38 23.92 21.57
CA LYS A 112 22.16 22.83 22.17
C LYS A 112 21.33 21.69 22.78
N GLU A 113 20.09 21.94 23.19
CA GLU A 113 19.20 20.96 23.83
C GLU A 113 18.64 19.95 22.82
N ILE A 114 18.51 20.35 21.54
CA ILE A 114 18.06 19.48 20.45
C ILE A 114 19.21 19.02 19.54
N GLY A 115 20.45 19.25 19.95
CA GLY A 115 21.63 18.85 19.19
C GLY A 115 21.82 19.62 17.87
N THR A 116 21.30 20.85 17.78
CA THR A 116 21.50 21.72 16.60
C THR A 116 22.48 22.86 16.88
N ILE A 117 23.12 23.37 15.82
CA ILE A 117 24.02 24.53 15.89
C ILE A 117 23.39 25.74 15.23
N VAL A 118 23.62 26.93 15.80
CA VAL A 118 23.16 28.20 15.20
C VAL A 118 24.07 28.53 14.03
N ARG A 119 23.50 28.67 12.82
CA ARG A 119 24.21 29.14 11.63
C ARG A 119 23.50 30.38 11.08
N ASN A 120 24.29 31.30 10.52
CA ASN A 120 23.75 32.55 9.96
C ASN A 120 22.78 32.37 8.78
N ASN A 121 22.74 31.17 8.16
CA ASN A 121 21.84 30.81 7.05
C ASN A 121 20.94 29.61 7.42
N ASP A 122 20.50 29.51 8.68
CA ASP A 122 19.58 28.46 9.06
C ASP A 122 18.25 28.60 8.30
N ILE A 123 17.84 27.51 7.65
CA ILE A 123 16.58 27.39 6.87
C ILE A 123 15.38 27.39 7.82
N LEU A 124 15.61 27.07 9.09
CA LEU A 124 14.62 27.15 10.15
C LEU A 124 14.63 28.59 10.67
N HIS A 125 13.62 29.37 10.25
CA HIS A 125 13.41 30.74 10.73
C HIS A 125 13.04 30.75 12.22
N PHE A 126 14.04 30.75 13.08
CA PHE A 126 13.90 31.09 14.49
C PHE A 126 14.23 32.58 14.64
N GLN A 127 13.20 33.42 14.74
CA GLN A 127 13.37 34.80 15.20
C GLN A 127 13.55 34.76 16.71
N PHE A 128 14.77 35.02 17.17
CA PHE A 128 15.07 35.23 18.58
C PHE A 128 14.65 36.63 19.03
#